data_AF-I2E8A3-F1
#
_entry.id   AF-I2E8A3-F1
#
_cell.length_a   1.000
_cell.length_b   1.000
_cell.length_c   1.000
_cell.angle_alpha   90.00
_cell.angle_beta   90.00
_cell.angle_gamma   90.00
#
_symmetry.space_group_name_H-M   'P 1'
#
loop_
_entity.id
_entity.type
_entity.pdbx_description
1 polymer ?
#
loop_
_entity_poly.entity_id
_entity_poly.type
_entity_poly.pdbx_seq_one_letter_code
_entity_poly.pdbx_strand_id
1 'polypeptide(L)'
;DRCAASCEVCVKGSQLPSVEFVPESDSSSWQDVSDLCAAYGLVLDPWQERVLQGALGERGGRWAASRVGLSVPRQSGKTAVLEARSLASLLLFGEELTIHSAHMVPTALEAFNRIRGYFDNYDDLGRKVRQIRTA
;
A
#
# COMPACT_ATOMS: atom_id res chain seq x y z
N ASP A 1 11.12 -25.86 -28.38
CA ASP A 1 11.49 -24.50 -27.92
C ASP A 1 10.70 -24.06 -26.68
N ARG A 2 10.81 -24.83 -25.58
CA ARG A 2 10.24 -24.46 -24.28
C ARG A 2 11.37 -23.96 -23.38
N CYS A 3 11.32 -22.70 -22.98
CA CYS A 3 11.71 -22.23 -21.64
C CYS A 3 11.57 -20.70 -21.60
N ALA A 4 10.38 -20.20 -21.29
CA ALA A 4 10.26 -18.91 -20.61
C ALA A 4 10.01 -19.23 -19.14
N ALA A 5 11.07 -19.65 -18.45
CA ALA A 5 11.05 -19.74 -17.00
C ALA A 5 10.90 -18.31 -16.48
N SER A 6 9.77 -18.02 -15.84
CA SER A 6 9.56 -16.83 -15.05
C SER A 6 10.71 -16.70 -14.06
N CYS A 7 11.50 -15.63 -14.20
CA CYS A 7 12.56 -15.32 -13.26
C CYS A 7 11.89 -14.90 -11.95
N GLU A 8 11.64 -15.84 -11.05
CA GLU A 8 11.21 -15.54 -9.67
C GLU A 8 12.26 -14.61 -9.05
N VAL A 9 11.86 -13.37 -8.78
CA VAL A 9 12.67 -12.45 -8.00
C VAL A 9 12.84 -13.08 -6.63
N CYS A 10 14.06 -13.49 -6.30
CA CYS A 10 14.38 -14.07 -5.00
C CYS A 10 14.31 -12.98 -3.92
N VAL A 11 13.14 -12.81 -3.30
CA VAL A 11 12.96 -11.90 -2.18
C VAL A 11 13.74 -12.44 -0.98
N LYS A 12 14.65 -11.63 -0.42
CA LYS A 12 15.48 -12.02 0.72
C LYS A 12 14.74 -11.80 2.04
N GLY A 13 14.84 -12.78 2.94
CA GLY A 13 14.23 -12.72 4.28
C GLY A 13 12.87 -13.41 4.36
N SER A 14 12.36 -13.58 5.59
CA SER A 14 11.06 -14.21 5.83
C SER A 14 9.94 -13.36 5.24
N GLN A 15 9.14 -13.95 4.34
CA GLN A 15 7.95 -13.31 3.78
C GLN A 15 6.71 -13.47 4.68
N LEU A 16 6.87 -14.17 5.80
CA LEU A 16 5.84 -14.37 6.81
C LEU A 16 6.28 -13.76 8.14
N PRO A 17 5.35 -13.13 8.88
CA PRO A 17 5.64 -12.58 10.20
C PRO A 17 5.86 -13.71 11.23
N SER A 18 6.75 -13.47 12.20
CA SER A 18 6.93 -14.41 13.33
C SER A 18 5.71 -14.48 14.24
N VAL A 19 4.91 -13.42 14.28
CA VAL A 19 3.66 -13.31 15.05
C VAL A 19 2.65 -12.55 14.20
N GLU A 20 1.44 -13.10 14.08
CA GLU A 20 0.35 -12.50 13.33
C GLU A 20 -0.94 -12.63 14.11
N PHE A 21 -1.72 -11.55 14.12
CA PHE A 21 -3.07 -11.54 14.65
C PHE A 21 -3.95 -10.71 13.72
N VAL A 22 -4.82 -11.40 12.99
CA VAL A 22 -5.74 -10.82 12.01
C VAL A 22 -7.14 -11.30 12.36
N PRO A 23 -8.13 -10.41 12.54
CA PRO A 23 -9.51 -10.82 12.78
C PRO A 23 -10.10 -11.52 11.56
N GLU A 24 -11.13 -12.34 11.80
CA GLU A 24 -11.91 -12.93 10.71
C GLU A 24 -12.55 -11.84 9.84
N SER A 25 -12.51 -12.05 8.53
CA SER A 25 -13.12 -11.19 7.52
C SER A 25 -13.87 -12.04 6.48
N ASP A 26 -14.94 -11.49 5.94
CA ASP A 26 -15.77 -12.10 4.90
C ASP A 26 -15.20 -11.80 3.50
N SER A 27 -14.54 -10.65 3.35
CA SER A 27 -13.93 -10.15 2.12
C SER A 27 -12.70 -9.27 2.43
N SER A 28 -11.89 -9.01 1.42
CA SER A 28 -10.76 -8.07 1.52
C SER A 28 -10.40 -7.56 0.12
N SER A 29 -10.25 -6.25 -0.05
CA SER A 29 -9.97 -5.61 -1.34
C SER A 29 -8.48 -5.51 -1.66
N TRP A 30 -7.64 -6.35 -1.04
CA TRP A 30 -6.19 -6.23 -1.17
C TRP A 30 -5.67 -6.52 -2.58
N GLN A 31 -6.33 -7.41 -3.33
CA GLN A 31 -5.97 -7.67 -4.74
C GLN A 31 -6.23 -6.43 -5.59
N ASP A 32 -7.38 -5.78 -5.44
CA ASP A 32 -7.69 -4.54 -6.18
C ASP A 32 -6.65 -3.45 -5.88
N VAL A 33 -6.18 -3.37 -4.63
CA VAL A 33 -5.11 -2.46 -4.24
C VAL A 33 -3.77 -2.88 -4.85
N SER A 34 -3.43 -4.17 -4.88
CA SER A 34 -2.18 -4.64 -5.48
C SER A 34 -2.16 -4.38 -6.98
N ASP A 35 -3.26 -4.68 -7.68
CA ASP A 35 -3.44 -4.43 -9.11
C ASP A 35 -3.35 -2.93 -9.43
N LEU A 36 -3.98 -2.08 -8.62
CA LEU A 36 -3.84 -0.62 -8.72
C LEU A 36 -2.38 -0.19 -8.59
N CYS A 37 -1.67 -0.68 -7.57
CA CYS A 37 -0.27 -0.32 -7.32
C CYS A 37 0.62 -0.76 -8.48
N ALA A 38 0.44 -1.99 -8.96
CA ALA A 38 1.19 -2.53 -10.09
C ALA A 38 0.97 -1.72 -11.38
N ALA A 39 -0.27 -1.26 -11.63
CA ALA A 39 -0.59 -0.40 -12.77
C ALA A 39 0.18 0.92 -12.77
N TYR A 40 0.58 1.43 -11.61
CA TYR A 40 1.39 2.65 -11.45
C TYR A 40 2.81 2.37 -10.95
N GLY A 41 3.35 1.18 -11.25
CA GLY A 41 4.77 0.86 -11.07
C GLY A 41 5.18 0.50 -9.63
N LEU A 42 4.24 0.38 -8.70
CA LEU A 42 4.48 -0.09 -7.34
C LEU A 42 4.15 -1.59 -7.24
N VAL A 43 5.15 -2.44 -7.45
CA VAL A 43 4.99 -3.89 -7.26
C VAL A 43 5.26 -4.25 -5.80
N LEU A 44 4.29 -4.89 -5.15
CA LEU A 44 4.36 -5.24 -3.74
C LEU A 44 5.05 -6.59 -3.54
N ASP A 45 5.88 -6.68 -2.50
CA ASP A 45 6.42 -7.97 -2.06
C ASP A 45 5.30 -8.83 -1.42
N PRO A 46 5.42 -10.17 -1.42
CA PRO A 46 4.40 -11.05 -0.84
C PRO A 46 4.03 -10.71 0.62
N TRP A 47 5.01 -10.28 1.43
CA TRP A 47 4.73 -9.89 2.82
C TRP A 47 3.94 -8.57 2.91
N GLN A 48 4.09 -7.66 1.94
CA GLN A 48 3.37 -6.38 1.88
C GLN A 48 1.92 -6.62 1.46
N GLU A 49 1.70 -7.51 0.49
CA GLU A 49 0.35 -7.97 0.11
C GLU A 49 -0.34 -8.67 1.29
N ARG A 50 0.37 -9.54 2.01
CA ARG A 50 -0.18 -10.20 3.22
C ARG A 50 -0.62 -9.19 4.27
N VAL A 51 0.14 -8.12 4.46
CA VAL A 51 -0.25 -7.03 5.36
C VAL A 51 -1.52 -6.35 4.87
N LEU A 52 -1.63 -6.02 3.57
CA LEU A 52 -2.83 -5.41 3.01
C LEU A 52 -4.04 -6.35 3.10
N GLN A 53 -3.85 -7.65 2.88
CA GLN A 53 -4.89 -8.67 2.99
C GLN A 53 -5.57 -8.63 4.36
N GLY A 54 -4.78 -8.59 5.44
CA GLY A 54 -5.32 -8.46 6.80
C GLY A 54 -5.81 -7.05 7.14
N ALA A 55 -5.11 -6.02 6.67
CA ALA A 55 -5.45 -4.62 6.96
C ALA A 55 -6.74 -4.14 6.31
N LEU A 56 -7.08 -4.71 5.15
CA LEU A 56 -8.26 -4.37 4.35
C LEU A 56 -9.37 -5.42 4.47
N GLY A 57 -9.29 -6.30 5.48
CA GLY A 57 -10.36 -7.25 5.78
C GLY A 57 -11.64 -6.52 6.16
N GLU A 58 -12.76 -6.95 5.59
CA GLU A 58 -14.09 -6.45 5.86
C GLU A 58 -14.98 -7.56 6.43
N ARG A 59 -15.86 -7.20 7.36
CA ARG A 59 -16.85 -8.08 7.95
C ARG A 59 -18.17 -7.36 8.11
N GLY A 60 -19.25 -7.90 7.54
CA GLY A 60 -20.56 -7.24 7.55
C GLY A 60 -20.55 -5.83 6.96
N GLY A 61 -19.74 -5.59 5.92
CA GLY A 61 -19.63 -4.29 5.24
C GLY A 61 -18.89 -3.20 6.01
N ARG A 62 -18.07 -3.57 7.00
CA ARG A 62 -17.21 -2.66 7.76
C ARG A 62 -15.81 -3.26 7.87
N TRP A 63 -14.81 -2.43 8.14
CA TRP A 63 -13.46 -2.91 8.44
C TRP A 63 -13.49 -3.90 9.62
N ALA A 64 -12.93 -5.10 9.40
CA ALA A 64 -12.77 -6.12 10.43
C ALA A 64 -11.78 -5.68 11.51
N ALA A 65 -10.79 -4.87 11.14
CA ALA A 65 -9.85 -4.23 12.05
C ALA A 65 -9.93 -2.70 11.94
N SER A 66 -10.21 -2.01 13.05
CA SER A 66 -10.17 -0.54 13.09
C SER A 66 -8.75 0.02 13.29
N ARG A 67 -7.79 -0.84 13.65
CA ARG A 67 -6.38 -0.50 13.84
C ARG A 67 -5.50 -1.60 13.29
N VAL A 68 -4.45 -1.19 12.59
CA VAL A 68 -3.44 -2.09 12.03
C VAL A 68 -2.08 -1.64 12.55
N GLY A 69 -1.27 -2.59 13.02
CA GLY A 69 0.05 -2.34 13.57
C GLY A 69 1.08 -3.27 12.96
N LEU A 70 2.28 -2.75 12.69
CA LEU A 70 3.39 -3.50 12.12
C LEU A 70 4.65 -3.27 12.95
N SER A 71 5.28 -4.35 13.39
CA SER A 71 6.62 -4.33 13.97
C SER A 71 7.57 -5.00 13.00
N VAL A 72 8.34 -4.20 12.27
CA VAL A 72 9.23 -4.69 11.21
C VAL A 72 10.59 -4.00 11.29
N PRO A 73 11.68 -4.66 10.83
CA PRO A 73 13.01 -4.08 10.81
C PRO A 73 13.10 -2.76 10.02
N ARG A 74 14.20 -2.02 10.21
CA ARG A 74 14.50 -0.86 9.36
C ARG A 74 14.77 -1.32 7.94
N GLN A 75 14.47 -0.45 6.98
CA GLN A 75 14.72 -0.68 5.54
C GLN A 75 14.07 -1.97 4.99
N SER A 76 13.01 -2.47 5.63
CA SER A 76 12.26 -3.65 5.16
C SER A 76 11.38 -3.40 3.94
N GLY A 77 11.31 -2.17 3.42
CA GLY A 77 10.35 -1.79 2.38
C GLY A 77 8.96 -1.39 2.89
N LYS A 78 8.75 -1.27 4.22
CA LYS A 78 7.43 -0.93 4.81
C LYS A 78 6.75 0.33 4.30
N THR A 79 7.51 1.26 3.73
CA THR A 79 6.95 2.47 3.12
C THR A 79 5.99 2.11 1.98
N ALA A 80 6.26 1.05 1.21
CA ALA A 80 5.40 0.59 0.13
C ALA A 80 3.99 0.23 0.59
N VAL A 81 3.83 -0.36 1.79
CA VAL A 81 2.51 -0.65 2.37
C VAL A 81 1.71 0.63 2.62
N LEU A 82 2.38 1.68 3.13
CA LEU A 82 1.75 2.97 3.37
C LEU A 82 1.44 3.69 2.06
N GLU A 83 2.29 3.57 1.05
CA GLU A 83 2.03 4.09 -0.30
C GLU A 83 0.80 3.42 -0.92
N ALA A 84 0.75 2.09 -0.91
CA ALA A 84 -0.38 1.32 -1.42
C ALA A 84 -1.70 1.68 -0.71
N ARG A 85 -1.69 1.77 0.63
CA ARG A 85 -2.87 2.18 1.39
C ARG A 85 -3.32 3.61 1.08
N SER A 86 -2.38 4.50 0.80
CA SER A 86 -2.67 5.90 0.44
C SER A 86 -3.23 5.99 -0.98
N LEU A 87 -2.70 5.24 -1.95
CA LEU A 87 -3.26 5.16 -3.30
C LEU A 87 -4.68 4.58 -3.29
N ALA A 88 -4.90 3.51 -2.53
CA ALA A 88 -6.23 2.91 -2.35
C ALA A 88 -7.24 3.91 -1.74
N SER A 89 -6.81 4.69 -0.75
CA SER A 89 -7.63 5.76 -0.17
C SER A 89 -8.11 6.74 -1.23
N LEU A 90 -7.17 7.26 -2.03
CA LEU A 90 -7.39 8.33 -2.98
C LEU A 90 -8.15 7.88 -4.23
N LEU A 91 -8.03 6.61 -4.62
CA LEU A 91 -8.48 6.12 -5.91
C LEU A 91 -9.56 5.04 -5.85
N LEU A 92 -9.70 4.31 -4.73
CA LEU A 92 -10.64 3.17 -4.62
C LEU A 92 -11.71 3.38 -3.56
N PHE A 93 -11.34 3.82 -2.35
CA PHE A 93 -12.25 3.76 -1.20
C PHE A 93 -13.14 4.99 -1.01
N GLY A 94 -12.97 6.03 -1.83
CA GLY A 94 -13.78 7.24 -1.74
C GLY A 94 -13.62 7.98 -0.41
N GLU A 95 -12.48 7.80 0.26
CA GLU A 95 -12.19 8.46 1.53
C GLU A 95 -11.97 9.97 1.29
N GLU A 96 -12.67 10.83 2.02
CA GLU A 96 -12.56 12.29 1.85
C GLU A 96 -11.22 12.84 2.35
N LEU A 97 -10.62 12.20 3.36
CA LEU A 97 -9.41 12.66 4.02
C LEU A 97 -8.56 11.49 4.52
N THR A 98 -7.30 11.48 4.10
CA THR A 98 -6.26 10.60 4.64
C THR A 98 -5.13 11.40 5.23
N ILE A 99 -4.78 11.09 6.47
CA ILE A 99 -3.72 11.77 7.22
C ILE A 99 -2.54 10.81 7.33
N HIS A 100 -1.39 11.23 6.81
CA HIS A 100 -0.11 10.58 7.05
C HIS A 100 0.71 11.40 8.04
N SER A 101 1.16 10.78 9.13
CA SER A 101 2.00 11.44 10.12
C SER A 101 3.28 10.64 10.35
N ALA A 102 4.33 11.36 10.71
CA ALA A 102 5.60 10.78 11.13
C ALA A 102 6.16 11.63 12.27
N HIS A 103 7.00 11.03 13.10
CA HIS A 103 7.65 11.75 14.20
C HIS A 103 8.52 12.92 13.69
N MET A 104 9.18 12.74 12.55
CA MET A 104 9.99 13.78 11.91
C MET A 104 9.27 14.33 10.68
N VAL A 105 9.15 15.65 10.59
CA VAL A 105 8.54 16.34 9.43
C VAL A 105 9.18 15.94 8.09
N PRO A 106 10.52 15.84 7.97
CA PRO A 106 11.15 15.38 6.72
C PRO A 106 10.65 14.00 6.26
N THR A 107 10.36 13.08 7.19
CA THR A 107 9.83 11.75 6.85
C THR A 107 8.40 11.82 6.33
N ALA A 108 7.55 12.66 6.93
CA ALA A 108 6.20 12.87 6.42
C ALA A 108 6.21 13.55 5.04
N LEU A 109 7.10 14.52 4.81
CA LEU A 109 7.26 15.19 3.52
C LEU A 109 7.82 14.23 2.45
N GLU A 110 8.71 13.31 2.80
CA GLU A 110 9.19 12.28 1.88
C GLU A 110 8.02 11.39 1.42
N ALA A 111 7.19 10.90 2.35
CA ALA A 111 6.01 10.11 2.02
C ALA A 111 5.03 10.90 1.13
N PHE A 112 4.78 12.18 1.47
CA PHE A 112 3.95 13.06 0.65
C PHE A 112 4.48 13.22 -0.78
N ASN A 113 5.78 13.46 -0.94
CA ASN A 113 6.39 13.64 -2.26
C ASN A 113 6.35 12.34 -3.10
N ARG A 114 6.43 11.17 -2.46
CA ARG A 114 6.27 9.87 -3.15
C ARG A 114 4.85 9.72 -3.70
N ILE A 115 3.84 10.02 -2.88
CA ILE A 115 2.44 10.03 -3.34
C ILE A 115 2.23 11.06 -4.45
N ARG A 116 2.73 12.28 -4.26
CA ARG A 116 2.67 13.34 -5.29
C ARG A 116 3.27 12.87 -6.62
N GLY A 117 4.38 12.15 -6.56
CA GLY A 117 5.06 11.59 -7.73
C GLY A 117 4.15 10.77 -8.64
N TYR A 118 3.20 9.99 -8.12
CA TYR A 118 2.27 9.25 -8.97
C TYR A 118 1.35 10.21 -9.75
N PHE A 119 0.87 11.28 -9.12
CA PHE A 119 0.00 12.27 -9.78
C PHE A 119 0.76 13.24 -10.70
N ASP A 120 2.06 13.43 -10.46
CA ASP A 120 2.93 14.25 -11.32
C ASP A 120 3.38 13.48 -12.59
N ASN A 121 3.53 12.15 -12.51
CA ASN A 121 4.14 11.33 -13.57
C ASN A 121 3.15 10.50 -14.41
N TYR A 122 1.90 10.37 -13.99
CA TYR A 122 0.86 9.65 -14.74
C TYR A 122 -0.27 10.62 -15.15
N ASP A 123 -0.41 10.86 -16.46
CA ASP A 123 -1.34 11.85 -17.02
C ASP A 123 -2.81 11.66 -16.58
N ASP A 124 -3.27 10.41 -16.50
CA ASP A 124 -4.62 10.05 -16.12
C ASP A 124 -4.89 10.31 -14.64
N LEU A 125 -3.89 10.11 -13.78
CA LEU A 125 -3.93 10.51 -12.37
C LEU A 125 -3.85 12.03 -12.22
N GLY A 126 -2.96 12.69 -12.95
CA GLY A 126 -2.81 14.15 -12.91
C GLY A 126 -4.11 14.89 -13.23
N ARG A 127 -4.90 14.39 -14.19
CA ARG A 127 -6.23 14.94 -14.52
C ARG A 127 -7.26 14.84 -13.40
N LYS A 128 -7.09 13.94 -12.43
CA LYS A 128 -7.96 13.80 -11.26
C LYS A 128 -7.66 14.85 -10.17
N VAL A 129 -6.55 15.56 -10.28
CA VAL A 129 -6.08 16.49 -9.26
C VAL A 129 -6.48 17.92 -9.61
N ARG A 130 -7.24 18.55 -8.72
CA ARG A 130 -7.56 19.98 -8.85
C ARG A 130 -6.39 20.88 -8.46
N GLN A 131 -5.72 20.57 -7.35
CA GLN A 131 -4.62 21.35 -6.81
C GLN A 131 -3.82 20.51 -5.83
N ILE A 132 -2.49 20.64 -5.87
CA ILE A 132 -1.58 20.13 -4.84
C ILE A 132 -1.01 21.33 -4.08
N ARG A 133 -1.08 21.28 -2.75
CA ARG A 133 -0.49 22.31 -1.88
C ARG A 133 0.81 21.78 -1.30
N THR A 134 1.88 22.55 -1.44
CA THR A 134 3.17 22.30 -0.80
C THR A 134 3.39 23.33 0.32
N ALA A 135 4.20 22.96 1.31
CA ALA A 135 4.63 23.88 2.36
C ALA A 135 5.52 24.99 1.82
#